data_AF-A0A534HCL8-F1
#
_entry.id   AF-A0A534HCL8-F1
#
_cell.length_a   1.000
_cell.length_b   1.000
_cell.length_c   1.000
_cell.angle_alpha   90.00
_cell.angle_beta   90.00
_cell.angle_gamma   90.00
#
_symmetry.space_group_name_H-M   'P 1'
#
loop_
_entity.id
_entity.type
_entity.pdbx_description
1 polymer ?
#
loop_
_entity_poly.entity_id
_entity_poly.type
_entity_poly.pdbx_seq_one_letter_code
_entity_poly.pdbx_strand_id
1 'polypeptide(L)' 'MIIVSVLYPNGPKARFDIDYYTRKHMPMVQQRLGTPLRRVVVEQGIAGGAPGAARSR' A
#
# COMPACT_ATOMS: atom_id res chain seq x y z
N MET A 1 12.89 -16.26 -0.27
CA MET A 1 11.58 -15.58 -0.44
C MET A 1 11.85 -14.09 -0.47
N ILE A 2 11.36 -13.38 -1.48
CA ILE A 2 11.52 -11.92 -1.56
C ILE A 2 10.19 -11.24 -1.20
N ILE A 3 10.27 -10.08 -0.56
CA ILE A 3 9.11 -9.23 -0.26
C ILE A 3 9.39 -7.87 -0.88
N VAL A 4 8.49 -7.43 -1.77
CA VAL A 4 8.57 -6.12 -2.39
C VAL A 4 7.53 -5.23 -1.73
N SER A 5 8.00 -4.21 -1.01
CA SER A 5 7.13 -3.22 -0.37
C SER A 5 7.03 -1.98 -1.24
N VAL A 6 5.80 -1.55 -1.53
CA VAL A 6 5.52 -0.30 -2.25
C VAL A 6 4.81 0.63 -1.27
N LEU A 7 5.44 1.75 -0.93
CA LEU A 7 4.92 2.71 0.04
C LEU A 7 4.56 4.01 -0.68
N TYR A 8 3.37 4.52 -0.37
CA TYR A 8 2.87 5.79 -0.89
C TYR A 8 2.79 6.80 0.26
N PRO A 9 3.78 7.70 0.42
CA PRO A 9 3.75 8.71 1.46
C PRO A 9 2.53 9.62 1.29
N ASN A 10 1.81 9.85 2.39
CA ASN A 10 0.70 10.80 2.40
C ASN A 10 1.23 12.25 2.49
N GLY A 11 0.45 13.21 2.01
CA GLY A 11 0.76 14.63 2.09
C GLY A 11 -0.47 15.50 1.79
N PRO A 12 -0.41 16.82 2.04
CA PRO A 12 -1.60 17.70 2.00
C PRO A 12 -2.36 17.72 0.67
N LYS A 13 -1.71 17.36 -0.44
CA LYS A 13 -2.31 17.30 -1.79
C LYS A 13 -2.34 15.87 -2.35
N ALA A 14 -1.90 14.88 -1.57
CA ALA A 14 -1.92 13.50 -1.99
C ALA A 14 -3.37 13.02 -2.09
N ARG A 15 -3.70 12.33 -3.18
CA ARG A 15 -4.97 11.62 -3.34
C ARG A 15 -4.65 10.17 -3.59
N PHE A 16 -5.32 9.29 -2.85
CA PHE A 16 -5.19 7.85 -3.03
C PHE A 16 -6.58 7.23 -3.00
N ASP A 17 -6.98 6.65 -4.13
CA ASP A 17 -8.25 5.92 -4.26
C ASP A 17 -7.99 4.44 -3.96
N ILE A 18 -8.34 4.02 -2.74
CA ILE A 18 -8.14 2.64 -2.29
C ILE A 18 -9.06 1.65 -3.02
N ASP A 19 -10.25 2.07 -3.45
CA ASP A 19 -11.18 1.22 -4.19
C ASP A 19 -10.65 0.94 -5.61
N TYR A 20 -10.16 1.96 -6.31
CA TYR A 20 -9.46 1.76 -7.58
C TYR A 20 -8.24 0.85 -7.41
N TYR A 21 -7.42 1.11 -6.38
CA TYR A 21 -6.18 0.36 -6.15
C TYR A 21 -6.47 -1.13 -5.94
N THR A 22 -7.44 -1.46 -5.08
CA THR A 22 -7.77 -2.85 -4.76
C THR A 22 -8.56 -3.56 -5.84
N ARG A 23 -9.50 -2.88 -6.52
CA ARG A 23 -10.43 -3.51 -7.48
C ARG A 23 -9.95 -3.51 -8.92
N LYS A 24 -9.01 -2.64 -9.29
CA LYS A 24 -8.50 -2.55 -10.68
C LYS A 24 -6.99 -2.71 -10.75
N HIS A 25 -6.25 -1.93 -9.96
CA HIS A 25 -4.80 -1.92 -10.05
C HIS A 25 -4.17 -3.25 -9.59
N MET A 26 -4.52 -3.74 -8.39
CA MET A 26 -3.95 -4.97 -7.86
C MET A 26 -4.30 -6.23 -8.67
N PRO A 27 -5.51 -6.40 -9.22
CA PRO A 27 -5.79 -7.47 -10.18
C PRO A 27 -4.90 -7.41 -11.43
N MET A 28 -4.69 -6.22 -11.99
CA MET A 28 -3.80 -6.04 -13.14
C MET A 28 -2.36 -6.44 -12.79
N VAL A 29 -1.83 -6.01 -11.63
CA VAL A 29 -0.49 -6.37 -11.17
C VAL A 29 -0.36 -7.89 -11.00
N GLN A 30 -1.36 -8.52 -10.37
CA GLN A 30 -1.39 -9.98 -10.21
C GLN A 30 -1.36 -10.72 -11.55
N GLN A 31 -2.13 -10.26 -12.54
CA GLN A 31 -2.14 -10.83 -13.89
C GLN A 31 -0.78 -10.70 -14.58
N ARG A 32 -0.10 -9.56 -14.41
CA ARG A 32 1.21 -9.30 -15.02
C ARG A 32 2.35 -10.08 -14.37
N LEU A 33 2.31 -10.24 -13.06
CA LEU A 33 3.34 -10.99 -12.34
C LEU A 33 3.13 -12.50 -12.45
N GLY A 34 1.87 -12.97 -12.45
CA GLY A 34 1.52 -14.38 -12.64
C GLY A 34 2.02 -15.30 -11.51
N THR A 35 2.36 -16.54 -11.87
CA THR A 35 2.74 -17.64 -10.96
C THR A 35 3.82 -17.31 -9.92
N PRO A 36 4.86 -16.50 -10.21
CA PRO A 36 5.84 -16.07 -9.22
C PRO A 36 5.25 -15.32 -8.01
N LEU A 37 4.12 -14.63 -8.16
CA LEU A 37 3.50 -13.86 -7.08
C LEU A 37 2.77 -14.79 -6.12
N ARG A 38 3.36 -15.00 -4.94
CA ARG A 38 2.82 -15.93 -3.93
C ARG A 38 1.75 -15.32 -3.03
N ARG A 39 1.85 -14.03 -2.75
CA ARG A 39 0.94 -13.32 -1.84
C ARG A 39 0.93 -11.84 -2.16
N VAL A 40 -0.23 -11.22 -1.98
CA VAL A 40 -0.42 -9.76 -1.97
C VAL A 40 -1.02 -9.38 -0.63
N VAL A 41 -0.53 -8.28 -0.05
CA VAL A 41 -1.14 -7.62 1.10
C VAL A 41 -1.27 -6.15 0.75
N VAL A 42 -2.44 -5.59 1.00
CA VAL A 42 -2.71 -4.15 0.85
C VAL A 42 -3.16 -3.63 2.20
N GLU A 43 -2.51 -2.58 2.67
CA GLU A 43 -2.82 -1.92 3.93
C GLU A 43 -3.16 -0.45 3.66
N GLN A 44 -4.26 0.02 4.22
CA GLN A 44 -4.65 1.43 4.17
C GLN A 44 -4.28 2.10 5.49
N GLY A 45 -3.38 3.08 5.43
CA GLY A 45 -3.06 3.90 6.61
C GLY A 45 -4.28 4.72 7.03
N ILE A 46 -4.83 4.44 8.21
CA ILE A 46 -5.98 5.17 8.78
C ILE A 46 -5.52 6.44 9.51
N ALA A 47 -4.42 6.32 10.27
CA ALA A 47 -3.77 7.43 10.95
C ALA A 47 -2.29 7.09 11.15
N GLY A 48 -1.45 8.12 11.16
CA GLY A 48 -0.05 8.02 11.58
C GLY A 48 0.22 9.08 12.64
N GLY A 49 1.10 8.79 13.59
CA GLY A 49 1.65 9.84 14.45
C GLY A 49 2.29 10.91 13.59
N ALA A 50 2.20 12.18 14.00
CA ALA A 50 2.87 13.27 13.29
C ALA A 50 4.36 12.93 13.09
N PRO A 51 5.01 13.37 12.00
CA PRO A 51 6.46 13.24 11.87
C PRO A 51 7.16 13.81 13.11
N GLY A 52 7.87 12.96 13.88
CA GLY A 52 8.52 13.34 15.14
C GLY A 52 7.66 13.19 16.42
N ALA A 53 6.41 12.73 16.32
CA ALA A 53 5.59 12.44 17.48
C ALA A 53 6.20 11.29 18.30
N ALA A 54 6.32 11.49 19.61
CA ALA A 54 6.76 10.45 20.52
C ALA A 54 5.81 9.25 20.42
N ARG A 55 6.38 8.06 20.22
CA ARG A 55 5.64 6.80 20.29
C ARG A 55 5.08 6.68 21.70
N SER A 56 3.77 6.89 21.88
CA SER A 56 3.13 6.60 23.15
C SER A 56 3.26 5.10 23.41
N ARG A 57 3.81 4.75 24.57
CA ARG A 57 3.90 3.36 25.04
C ARG A 57 2.51 2.79 25.29
#